data_AF-L2FNQ5-F1
#
_entry.id   AF-L2FNQ5-F1
#
_cell.length_a   1.000
_cell.length_b   1.000
_cell.length_c   1.000
_cell.angle_alpha   90.00
_cell.angle_beta   90.00
_cell.angle_gamma   90.00
#
_symmetry.space_group_name_H-M   'P 1'
#
loop_
_entity.id
_entity.type
_entity.pdbx_description
1 polymer ?
#
loop_
_entity_poly.entity_id
_entity_poly.type
_entity_poly.pdbx_seq_one_letter_code
_entity_poly.pdbx_strand_id
1 'polypeptide(L)'
;MVELDIPGAVTGIVALVLFNFAWNQAPIVGWKTPEVLVPLILGLILFGVFAAIEFKYAEKPLLPFDAVNADVAFVLAAVVCGWATFGVWTLYLVQILQEIRTLSPLLTCAWFSPVVVTGGIAAVITGKLLGPLKVRPAVVMTMALVAFTTGVILTATAPENQIYWAQIFVSMLIMPFGMDMSFPAATLILSNAVKREHQGIGASLVNTVVNYGIALGVGFAGTVEVHVNRGAQTTEDKFVGFRGAMYMGIGLAGLGLCVSLTFLAREWRHRKAGKVVSEEKAEAPKS
;
A
#
# COMPACT_ATOMS: atom_id res chain seq x y z
N MET A 1 30.04 -8.18 12.18
CA MET A 1 29.16 -8.89 11.22
C MET A 1 27.81 -9.02 11.86
N VAL A 2 26.74 -8.67 11.14
CA VAL A 2 25.36 -8.83 11.64
C VAL A 2 25.02 -10.30 11.50
N GLU A 3 24.98 -11.04 12.61
CA GLU A 3 24.39 -12.38 12.62
C GLU A 3 22.89 -12.21 12.41
N LEU A 4 22.45 -12.63 11.22
CA LEU A 4 21.05 -12.61 10.80
C LEU A 4 20.31 -13.72 11.57
N ASP A 5 19.13 -13.44 12.12
CA ASP A 5 18.24 -14.47 12.65
C ASP A 5 17.66 -15.30 11.49
N ILE A 6 18.45 -16.28 11.03
CA ILE A 6 18.07 -17.15 9.91
C ILE A 6 16.82 -17.97 10.25
N PRO A 7 16.69 -18.60 11.44
CA PRO A 7 15.48 -19.33 11.81
C PRO A 7 14.22 -18.45 11.82
N GLY A 8 14.30 -17.25 12.40
CA GLY A 8 13.21 -16.27 12.36
C GLY A 8 12.87 -15.85 10.93
N ALA A 9 13.87 -15.52 10.12
CA ALA A 9 13.68 -15.06 8.76
C ALA A 9 13.02 -16.14 7.88
N VAL A 10 13.51 -17.38 7.92
CA VAL A 10 12.93 -18.50 7.15
C VAL A 10 11.49 -18.75 7.59
N THR A 11 11.23 -18.81 8.90
CA THR A 11 9.88 -19.06 9.42
C THR A 11 8.91 -17.96 9.00
N GLY A 12 9.31 -16.70 9.12
CA GLY A 12 8.50 -15.55 8.73
C GLY A 12 8.21 -15.50 7.22
N ILE A 13 9.22 -15.76 6.39
CA ILE A 13 9.05 -15.80 4.92
C ILE A 13 8.09 -16.92 4.52
N VAL A 14 8.26 -18.13 5.06
CA VAL A 14 7.38 -19.26 4.74
C VAL A 14 5.95 -18.99 5.22
N ALA A 15 5.77 -18.39 6.40
CA ALA A 15 4.45 -17.98 6.89
C ALA A 15 3.75 -17.00 5.94
N LEU A 16 4.45 -15.94 5.54
CA LEU A 16 3.95 -14.93 4.60
C LEU A 16 3.60 -15.55 3.24
N VAL A 17 4.44 -16.44 2.70
CA VAL A 17 4.22 -17.11 1.41
C VAL A 17 2.98 -18.01 1.46
N LEU A 18 2.88 -18.88 2.48
CA LEU A 18 1.74 -19.81 2.59
C LEU A 18 0.42 -19.07 2.77
N PHE A 19 0.41 -18.03 3.61
CA PHE A 19 -0.78 -17.20 3.79
C PHE A 19 -1.16 -16.49 2.50
N ASN A 20 -0.19 -15.84 1.84
CA ASN A 20 -0.44 -15.10 0.61
C ASN A 20 -0.93 -16.00 -0.53
N PHE A 21 -0.34 -17.19 -0.65
CA PHE A 21 -0.76 -18.22 -1.60
C PHE A 21 -2.20 -18.63 -1.34
N ALA A 22 -2.53 -19.05 -0.11
CA ALA A 22 -3.89 -19.46 0.24
C ALA A 22 -4.91 -18.36 -0.07
N TRP A 23 -4.57 -17.12 0.29
CA TRP A 23 -5.45 -15.97 0.14
C TRP A 23 -5.72 -15.60 -1.33
N ASN A 24 -4.70 -15.64 -2.19
CA ASN A 24 -4.87 -15.35 -3.62
C ASN A 24 -5.42 -16.53 -4.42
N GLN A 25 -5.21 -17.76 -3.94
CA GLN A 25 -5.74 -18.97 -4.57
C GLN A 25 -7.23 -19.16 -4.26
N ALA A 26 -7.70 -18.71 -3.10
CA ALA A 26 -9.07 -18.93 -2.63
C ALA A 26 -10.18 -18.42 -3.59
N PRO A 27 -10.07 -17.25 -4.25
CA PRO A 27 -11.04 -16.83 -5.25
C PRO A 27 -11.08 -17.73 -6.49
N ILE A 28 -9.98 -18.40 -6.83
CA ILE A 28 -9.85 -19.20 -8.05
C ILE A 28 -10.42 -20.60 -7.86
N VAL A 29 -9.99 -21.30 -6.80
CA VAL A 29 -10.36 -22.72 -6.57
C VAL A 29 -11.45 -22.88 -5.51
N GLY A 30 -11.78 -21.82 -4.76
CA GLY A 30 -12.78 -21.80 -3.71
C GLY A 30 -12.21 -22.01 -2.31
N TRP A 31 -12.79 -21.29 -1.35
CA TRP A 31 -12.37 -21.24 0.07
C TRP A 31 -12.41 -22.58 0.82
N LYS A 32 -13.26 -23.52 0.38
CA LYS A 32 -13.48 -24.81 1.09
C LYS A 32 -12.62 -25.95 0.54
N THR A 33 -11.59 -25.64 -0.26
CA THR A 33 -10.70 -26.65 -0.83
C THR A 33 -9.49 -26.91 0.09
N PRO A 34 -8.95 -28.14 0.12
CA PRO A 34 -7.73 -28.45 0.86
C PRO A 34 -6.54 -27.58 0.44
N GLU A 35 -6.45 -27.23 -0.85
CA GLU A 35 -5.40 -26.38 -1.44
C GLU A 35 -5.36 -24.96 -0.83
N VAL A 36 -6.45 -24.50 -0.23
CA VAL A 36 -6.53 -23.20 0.46
C VAL A 36 -6.39 -23.39 1.97
N LEU A 37 -7.15 -24.33 2.54
CA LEU A 37 -7.22 -24.50 4.00
C LEU A 37 -5.89 -24.95 4.61
N VAL A 38 -5.18 -25.88 3.95
CA VAL A 38 -3.90 -26.40 4.44
C VAL A 38 -2.84 -25.29 4.52
N PRO A 39 -2.50 -24.56 3.44
CA PRO A 39 -1.52 -23.48 3.51
C PRO A 39 -1.99 -22.33 4.41
N LEU A 40 -3.29 -22.04 4.50
CA LEU A 40 -3.81 -21.01 5.41
C LEU A 40 -3.53 -21.35 6.88
N ILE A 41 -3.89 -22.56 7.30
CA ILE A 41 -3.70 -23.01 8.69
C ILE A 41 -2.21 -23.11 9.01
N LEU A 42 -1.40 -23.69 8.10
CA LEU A 42 0.05 -23.78 8.29
C LEU A 42 0.71 -22.39 8.36
N GLY A 43 0.30 -21.46 7.50
CA GLY A 43 0.78 -20.07 7.52
C GLY A 43 0.47 -19.39 8.85
N LEU A 44 -0.76 -19.53 9.38
CA LEU A 44 -1.16 -18.98 10.68
C LEU A 44 -0.35 -19.59 11.84
N ILE A 45 -0.11 -20.90 11.82
CA ILE A 45 0.73 -21.56 12.82
C ILE A 45 2.15 -21.01 12.76
N LEU A 46 2.73 -20.90 11.56
CA LEU A 46 4.09 -20.39 11.39
C LEU A 46 4.20 -18.90 11.75
N PHE A 47 3.16 -18.09 11.58
CA PHE A 47 3.14 -16.73 12.12
C PHE A 47 3.23 -16.71 13.65
N GLY A 48 2.51 -17.61 14.33
CA GLY A 48 2.61 -17.77 15.77
C GLY A 48 4.01 -18.20 16.21
N VAL A 49 4.62 -19.13 15.48
CA VAL A 49 6.01 -19.57 15.72
C VAL A 49 7.00 -18.43 15.48
N PHE A 50 6.86 -17.69 14.38
CA PHE A 50 7.68 -16.52 14.07
C PHE A 50 7.59 -15.45 15.18
N ALA A 51 6.38 -15.13 15.62
CA ALA A 51 6.17 -14.19 16.73
C ALA A 51 6.83 -14.70 18.02
N ALA A 52 6.72 -16.00 18.32
CA ALA A 52 7.39 -16.57 19.49
C ALA A 52 8.93 -16.49 19.38
N ILE A 53 9.50 -16.74 18.20
CA ILE A 53 10.95 -16.63 17.94
C ILE A 53 11.40 -15.18 18.16
N GLU A 54 10.74 -14.23 17.50
CA GLU A 54 11.07 -12.80 17.56
C GLU A 54 10.92 -12.21 18.97
N PHE A 55 9.82 -12.50 19.68
CA PHE A 55 9.56 -11.89 20.99
C PHE A 55 10.31 -12.54 22.15
N LYS A 56 10.67 -13.82 22.04
CA LYS A 56 11.20 -14.59 23.19
C LYS A 56 12.64 -15.07 23.01
N TYR A 57 13.10 -15.27 21.77
CA TYR A 57 14.37 -15.98 21.52
C TYR A 57 15.37 -15.15 20.70
N ALA A 58 14.94 -14.13 19.97
CA ALA A 58 15.83 -13.33 19.13
C ALA A 58 16.63 -12.31 19.96
N GLU A 59 17.97 -12.42 19.97
CA GLU A 59 18.85 -11.40 20.53
C GLU A 59 18.91 -10.12 19.68
N LYS A 60 18.63 -10.24 18.38
CA LYS A 60 18.54 -9.15 17.40
C LYS A 60 17.29 -9.33 16.52
N PRO A 61 16.13 -8.80 16.93
CA PRO A 61 14.87 -8.99 16.21
C PRO A 61 14.96 -8.43 14.78
N LEU A 62 14.38 -9.14 13.81
CA LEU A 62 14.32 -8.71 12.42
C LEU A 62 13.41 -7.50 12.25
N LEU A 63 12.35 -7.44 13.06
CA LEU A 63 11.43 -6.32 13.09
C LEU A 63 11.85 -5.37 14.22
N PRO A 64 12.07 -4.08 13.92
CA PRO A 64 12.44 -3.11 14.95
C PRO A 64 11.21 -2.71 15.76
N PHE A 65 10.62 -3.64 16.52
CA PHE A 65 9.39 -3.43 17.28
C PHE A 65 9.49 -2.24 18.24
N ASP A 66 10.68 -2.02 18.83
CA ASP A 66 10.97 -0.87 19.70
C ASP A 66 10.89 0.48 18.98
N ALA A 67 11.06 0.49 17.65
CA ALA A 67 10.97 1.68 16.81
C ALA A 67 9.55 1.90 16.25
N VAL A 68 8.65 0.92 16.38
CA VAL A 68 7.25 1.03 15.96
C VAL A 68 6.50 1.88 16.99
N ASN A 69 6.65 3.19 16.87
CA ASN A 69 5.80 4.14 17.56
C ASN A 69 4.47 4.34 16.79
N ALA A 70 3.55 5.11 17.39
CA ALA A 70 2.26 5.38 16.78
C ALA A 70 2.40 5.96 15.36
N ASP A 71 3.36 6.86 15.13
CA ASP A 71 3.56 7.54 13.84
C ASP A 71 4.01 6.55 12.76
N VAL A 72 4.92 5.64 13.10
CA VAL A 72 5.32 4.53 12.22
C VAL A 72 4.13 3.63 11.90
N ALA A 73 3.34 3.25 12.89
CA ALA A 73 2.16 2.42 12.67
C ALA A 73 1.13 3.09 11.74
N PHE A 74 0.87 4.39 11.93
CA PHE A 74 0.00 5.17 11.04
C PHE A 74 0.51 5.19 9.60
N VAL A 75 1.81 5.39 9.41
CA VAL A 75 2.42 5.43 8.08
C VAL A 75 2.38 4.06 7.41
N LEU A 76 2.71 2.99 8.14
CA LEU A 76 2.63 1.64 7.59
C LEU A 76 1.19 1.29 7.21
N ALA A 77 0.19 1.65 8.03
CA ALA A 77 -1.22 1.46 7.69
C ALA A 77 -1.64 2.23 6.43
N ALA A 78 -1.24 3.50 6.31
CA ALA A 78 -1.46 4.33 5.13
C ALA A 78 -0.83 3.72 3.87
N VAL A 79 0.42 3.24 3.97
CA VAL A 79 1.17 2.60 2.89
C VAL A 79 0.49 1.31 2.44
N VAL A 80 0.11 0.42 3.37
CA VAL A 80 -0.61 -0.82 3.04
C VAL A 80 -1.88 -0.50 2.26
N CYS A 81 -2.68 0.46 2.73
CA CYS A 81 -3.93 0.84 2.08
C CYS A 81 -3.72 1.41 0.66
N GLY A 82 -2.74 2.31 0.50
CA GLY A 82 -2.42 2.93 -0.79
C GLY A 82 -1.88 1.91 -1.80
N TRP A 83 -0.96 1.04 -1.37
CA TRP A 83 -0.36 0.03 -2.24
C TRP A 83 -1.29 -1.16 -2.52
N ALA A 84 -2.16 -1.53 -1.59
CA ALA A 84 -3.28 -2.44 -1.85
C ALA A 84 -4.18 -1.87 -2.96
N THR A 85 -4.55 -0.60 -2.87
CA THR A 85 -5.33 0.10 -3.92
C THR A 85 -4.62 0.06 -5.26
N PHE A 86 -3.31 0.31 -5.29
CA PHE A 86 -2.51 0.25 -6.50
C PHE A 86 -2.52 -1.14 -7.15
N GLY A 87 -2.39 -2.19 -6.35
CA GLY A 87 -2.48 -3.58 -6.83
C GLY A 87 -3.83 -3.88 -7.46
N VAL A 88 -4.91 -3.52 -6.77
CA VAL A 88 -6.29 -3.68 -7.28
C VAL A 88 -6.48 -2.89 -8.57
N TRP A 89 -6.12 -1.61 -8.59
CA TRP A 89 -6.24 -0.78 -9.78
C TRP A 89 -5.47 -1.38 -10.97
N THR A 90 -4.22 -1.80 -10.76
CA THR A 90 -3.37 -2.33 -11.83
C THR A 90 -3.98 -3.60 -12.44
N LEU A 91 -4.33 -4.59 -11.60
CA LEU A 91 -4.86 -5.86 -12.08
C LEU A 91 -6.19 -5.67 -12.81
N TYR A 92 -7.16 -5.01 -12.17
CA TYR A 92 -8.50 -4.88 -12.72
C TYR A 92 -8.55 -3.93 -13.91
N LEU A 93 -7.66 -2.94 -13.99
CA LEU A 93 -7.56 -2.10 -15.19
C LEU A 93 -7.09 -2.93 -16.38
N VAL A 94 -6.06 -3.77 -16.21
CA VAL A 94 -5.60 -4.67 -17.27
C VAL A 94 -6.73 -5.62 -17.69
N GLN A 95 -7.43 -6.23 -16.74
CA GLN A 95 -8.56 -7.11 -17.04
C GLN A 95 -9.70 -6.38 -17.75
N ILE A 96 -10.08 -5.17 -17.34
CA ILE A 96 -11.10 -4.36 -18.02
C ILE A 96 -10.67 -4.04 -19.45
N LEU A 97 -9.41 -3.63 -19.66
CA LEU A 97 -8.91 -3.29 -20.98
C LEU A 97 -8.87 -4.50 -21.93
N GLN A 98 -8.47 -5.67 -21.44
CA GLN A 98 -8.30 -6.87 -22.26
C GLN A 98 -9.58 -7.70 -22.41
N GLU A 99 -10.30 -7.96 -21.32
CA GLU A 99 -11.49 -8.84 -21.34
C GLU A 99 -12.77 -8.10 -21.70
N ILE A 100 -12.95 -6.86 -21.23
CA ILE A 100 -14.18 -6.08 -21.45
C ILE A 100 -14.05 -5.24 -22.70
N ARG A 101 -12.97 -4.46 -22.84
CA ARG A 101 -12.74 -3.61 -24.02
C ARG A 101 -12.03 -4.32 -25.17
N THR A 102 -11.70 -5.62 -25.00
CA THR A 102 -11.12 -6.47 -26.05
C THR A 102 -9.82 -5.93 -26.68
N LEU A 103 -9.06 -5.11 -25.93
CA LEU A 103 -7.78 -4.60 -26.42
C LEU A 103 -6.73 -5.72 -26.43
N SER A 104 -5.85 -5.69 -27.42
CA SER A 104 -4.71 -6.60 -27.43
C SER A 104 -3.76 -6.32 -26.26
N PRO A 105 -3.00 -7.31 -25.77
CA PRO A 105 -2.00 -7.10 -24.73
C PRO A 105 -0.97 -6.03 -25.11
N LEU A 106 -0.55 -6.00 -26.38
CA LEU A 106 0.40 -4.99 -26.88
C LEU A 106 -0.16 -3.58 -26.80
N LEU A 107 -1.44 -3.39 -27.19
CA LEU A 107 -2.09 -2.08 -27.10
C LEU A 107 -2.34 -1.67 -25.65
N THR A 108 -2.65 -2.62 -24.77
CA THR A 108 -2.77 -2.39 -23.33
C THR A 108 -1.44 -1.86 -22.76
N CYS A 109 -0.30 -2.47 -23.10
CA CYS A 109 1.01 -1.96 -22.72
C CYS A 109 1.27 -0.53 -23.25
N ALA A 110 0.87 -0.24 -24.49
CA ALA A 110 0.99 1.09 -25.05
C ALA A 110 0.13 2.12 -24.28
N TRP A 111 -1.06 1.75 -23.81
CA TRP A 111 -1.93 2.60 -22.99
C TRP A 111 -1.35 2.86 -21.59
N PHE A 112 -0.53 1.96 -21.07
CA PHE A 112 0.22 2.16 -19.81
C PHE A 112 1.50 2.99 -19.99
N SER A 113 1.96 3.25 -21.21
CA SER A 113 3.21 4.00 -21.44
C SER A 113 3.32 5.37 -20.73
N PRO A 114 2.23 6.15 -20.53
CA PRO A 114 2.35 7.43 -19.80
C PRO A 114 2.81 7.26 -18.35
N VAL A 115 2.55 6.11 -17.73
CA VAL A 115 2.93 5.80 -16.34
C VAL A 115 4.42 6.01 -16.11
N VAL A 116 5.26 5.62 -17.08
CA VAL A 116 6.73 5.77 -16.98
C VAL A 116 7.14 7.24 -16.97
N VAL A 117 6.52 8.04 -17.85
CA VAL A 117 6.83 9.48 -17.96
C VAL A 117 6.36 10.22 -16.71
N THR A 118 5.13 9.97 -16.27
CA THR A 118 4.59 10.63 -15.08
C THR A 118 5.24 10.15 -13.79
N GLY A 119 5.64 8.88 -13.72
CA GLY A 119 6.41 8.36 -12.59
C GLY A 119 7.79 9.01 -12.49
N GLY A 120 8.49 9.20 -13.62
CA GLY A 120 9.73 9.96 -13.64
C GLY A 120 9.56 11.41 -13.16
N ILE A 121 8.49 12.08 -13.59
CA ILE A 121 8.13 13.43 -13.11
C ILE A 121 7.83 13.40 -11.60
N ALA A 122 7.02 12.45 -11.15
CA ALA A 122 6.64 12.29 -9.74
C ALA A 122 7.87 12.04 -8.87
N ALA A 123 8.79 11.17 -9.26
CA ALA A 123 10.05 10.90 -8.55
C ALA A 123 10.91 12.17 -8.39
N VAL A 124 11.06 12.98 -9.46
CA VAL A 124 11.80 14.25 -9.39
C VAL A 124 11.10 15.23 -8.44
N ILE A 125 9.77 15.33 -8.51
CA ILE A 125 8.98 16.18 -7.63
C ILE A 125 9.13 15.72 -6.17
N THR A 126 8.99 14.43 -5.88
CA THR A 126 9.18 13.86 -4.54
C THR A 126 10.57 14.16 -3.99
N GLY A 127 11.62 13.98 -4.80
CA GLY A 127 13.00 14.31 -4.42
C GLY A 127 13.16 15.79 -4.07
N LYS A 128 12.56 16.70 -4.84
CA LYS A 128 12.56 18.15 -4.54
C LYS A 128 11.76 18.48 -3.28
N LEU A 129 10.61 17.85 -3.08
CA LEU A 129 9.75 18.05 -1.92
C LEU A 129 10.45 17.63 -0.64
N LEU A 130 10.98 16.40 -0.58
CA LEU A 130 11.61 15.85 0.63
C LEU A 130 13.01 16.42 0.89
N GLY A 131 13.78 16.74 -0.15
CA GLY A 131 15.14 17.24 -0.04
C GLY A 131 15.23 18.76 0.16
N PRO A 132 15.34 19.56 -0.93
CA PRO A 132 15.57 20.99 -0.85
C PRO A 132 14.41 21.79 -0.24
N LEU A 133 13.15 21.43 -0.56
CA LEU A 133 11.97 22.12 -0.01
C LEU A 133 11.66 21.70 1.43
N LYS A 134 12.25 20.59 1.91
CA LYS A 134 12.06 20.03 3.26
C LYS A 134 10.59 19.90 3.66
N VAL A 135 9.74 19.57 2.69
CA VAL A 135 8.33 19.25 2.92
C VAL A 135 8.25 18.01 3.78
N ARG A 136 7.34 18.06 4.76
CA ARG A 136 7.18 16.97 5.72
C ARG A 136 6.75 15.70 5.02
N PRO A 137 7.36 14.54 5.33
CA PRO A 137 6.95 13.25 4.77
C PRO A 137 5.47 12.94 4.96
N ALA A 138 4.86 13.37 6.07
CA ALA A 138 3.43 13.22 6.32
C ALA A 138 2.56 13.91 5.24
N VAL A 139 2.94 15.13 4.82
CA VAL A 139 2.25 15.88 3.77
C VAL A 139 2.42 15.20 2.42
N VAL A 140 3.63 14.73 2.11
CA VAL A 140 3.92 13.96 0.89
C VAL A 140 3.11 12.67 0.84
N MET A 141 2.98 11.97 1.96
CA MET A 141 2.14 10.78 2.09
C MET A 141 0.65 11.10 1.85
N THR A 142 0.14 12.20 2.38
CA THR A 142 -1.26 12.61 2.14
C THR A 142 -1.49 12.92 0.66
N MET A 143 -0.57 13.65 0.00
CA MET A 143 -0.65 13.89 -1.45
C MET A 143 -0.65 12.59 -2.25
N ALA A 144 0.19 11.63 -1.86
CA ALA A 144 0.24 10.30 -2.46
C ALA A 144 -1.11 9.56 -2.37
N LEU A 145 -1.74 9.58 -1.20
CA LEU A 145 -3.03 8.92 -0.98
C LEU A 145 -4.19 9.62 -1.69
N VAL A 146 -4.14 10.94 -1.84
CA VAL A 146 -5.08 11.67 -2.70
C VAL A 146 -4.92 11.22 -4.16
N ALA A 147 -3.69 11.04 -4.64
CA ALA A 147 -3.43 10.53 -5.98
C ALA A 147 -3.94 9.10 -6.18
N PHE A 148 -3.66 8.19 -5.24
CA PHE A 148 -4.21 6.82 -5.26
C PHE A 148 -5.74 6.82 -5.31
N THR A 149 -6.38 7.59 -4.42
CA THR A 149 -7.84 7.70 -4.33
C THR A 149 -8.45 8.25 -5.61
N THR A 150 -7.87 9.32 -6.15
CA THR A 150 -8.37 9.94 -7.39
C THR A 150 -8.20 9.01 -8.59
N GLY A 151 -7.03 8.37 -8.71
CA GLY A 151 -6.74 7.44 -9.80
C GLY A 151 -7.71 6.26 -9.83
N VAL A 152 -7.97 5.64 -8.67
CA VAL A 152 -8.88 4.48 -8.61
C VAL A 152 -10.33 4.89 -8.84
N ILE A 153 -10.76 6.05 -8.33
CA ILE A 153 -12.12 6.58 -8.59
C ILE A 153 -12.34 6.81 -10.08
N LEU A 154 -11.38 7.44 -10.76
CA LEU A 154 -11.47 7.71 -12.19
C LEU A 154 -11.64 6.42 -12.99
N THR A 155 -10.87 5.38 -12.68
CA THR A 155 -10.95 4.10 -13.39
C THR A 155 -12.22 3.32 -13.03
N ALA A 156 -12.60 3.24 -11.75
CA ALA A 156 -13.77 2.51 -11.31
C ALA A 156 -15.08 3.06 -11.90
N THR A 157 -15.14 4.38 -12.06
CA THR A 157 -16.32 5.09 -12.60
C THR A 157 -16.28 5.23 -14.12
N ALA A 158 -15.24 4.71 -14.79
CA ALA A 158 -15.15 4.79 -16.25
C ALA A 158 -16.27 3.95 -16.91
N PRO A 159 -17.02 4.53 -17.87
CA PRO A 159 -17.94 3.77 -18.70
C PRO A 159 -17.19 2.71 -19.53
N GLU A 160 -17.90 1.64 -19.88
CA GLU A 160 -17.34 0.51 -20.65
C GLU A 160 -16.69 0.98 -21.96
N ASN A 161 -17.42 1.73 -22.78
CA ASN A 161 -16.99 2.17 -24.11
C ASN A 161 -16.42 3.59 -24.16
N GLN A 162 -15.86 4.08 -23.05
CA GLN A 162 -15.27 5.41 -23.03
C GLN A 162 -13.92 5.46 -23.76
N ILE A 163 -13.68 6.53 -24.53
CA ILE A 163 -12.39 6.79 -25.17
C ILE A 163 -11.24 6.83 -24.16
N TYR A 164 -10.04 6.41 -24.59
CA TYR A 164 -8.84 6.36 -23.76
C TYR A 164 -8.52 7.69 -23.07
N TRP A 165 -8.56 8.78 -23.83
CA TRP A 165 -8.15 10.13 -23.43
C TRP A 165 -8.99 10.77 -22.32
N ALA A 166 -10.08 10.12 -21.90
CA ALA A 166 -10.92 10.57 -20.79
C ALA A 166 -10.38 10.03 -19.44
N GLN A 167 -11.18 9.27 -18.70
CA GLN A 167 -10.85 8.90 -17.31
C GLN A 167 -9.63 7.97 -17.23
N ILE A 168 -9.46 7.05 -18.18
CA ILE A 168 -8.35 6.08 -18.16
C ILE A 168 -7.02 6.81 -18.30
N PHE A 169 -6.86 7.66 -19.32
CA PHE A 169 -5.63 8.44 -19.50
C PHE A 169 -5.31 9.30 -18.27
N VAL A 170 -6.30 10.03 -17.73
CA VAL A 170 -6.09 10.85 -16.53
C VAL A 170 -5.70 10.00 -15.31
N SER A 171 -6.30 8.81 -15.15
CA SER A 171 -5.92 7.88 -14.09
C SER A 171 -4.46 7.40 -14.23
N MET A 172 -3.98 7.15 -15.46
CA MET A 172 -2.59 6.77 -15.73
C MET A 172 -1.60 7.88 -15.37
N LEU A 173 -2.01 9.15 -15.51
CA LEU A 173 -1.14 10.28 -15.15
C LEU A 173 -1.05 10.49 -13.64
N ILE A 174 -2.15 10.27 -12.92
CA ILE A 174 -2.26 10.58 -11.49
C ILE A 174 -1.74 9.42 -10.63
N MET A 175 -2.06 8.17 -10.98
CA MET A 175 -1.73 7.02 -10.15
C MET A 175 -0.23 6.91 -9.76
N PRO A 176 0.74 7.19 -10.65
CA PRO A 176 2.16 7.11 -10.33
C PRO A 176 2.60 8.11 -9.25
N PHE A 177 1.93 9.26 -9.13
CA PHE A 177 2.19 10.18 -8.02
C PHE A 177 1.91 9.53 -6.66
N GLY A 178 0.93 8.63 -6.57
CA GLY A 178 0.69 7.85 -5.36
C GLY A 178 1.88 6.95 -5.03
N MET A 179 2.37 6.22 -6.02
CA MET A 179 3.50 5.31 -5.87
C MET A 179 4.79 6.04 -5.46
N ASP A 180 5.20 7.00 -6.29
CA ASP A 180 6.52 7.64 -6.22
C ASP A 180 6.62 8.70 -5.11
N MET A 181 5.50 9.12 -4.53
CA MET A 181 5.49 9.95 -3.32
C MET A 181 5.40 9.12 -2.04
N SER A 182 4.56 8.08 -2.01
CA SER A 182 4.32 7.30 -0.79
C SER A 182 5.55 6.49 -0.36
N PHE A 183 6.25 5.84 -1.30
CA PHE A 183 7.38 4.98 -0.95
C PHE A 183 8.54 5.75 -0.32
N PRO A 184 9.08 6.83 -0.94
CA PRO A 184 10.17 7.58 -0.32
C PRO A 184 9.76 8.25 1.00
N ALA A 185 8.51 8.74 1.09
CA ALA A 185 8.00 9.33 2.33
C ALA A 185 7.93 8.28 3.46
N ALA A 186 7.42 7.08 3.18
CA ALA A 186 7.35 5.98 4.13
C ALA A 186 8.75 5.55 4.59
N THR A 187 9.67 5.35 3.63
CA THR A 187 11.04 4.99 3.91
C THR A 187 11.71 6.03 4.80
N LEU A 188 11.54 7.33 4.51
CA LEU A 188 12.15 8.38 5.32
C LEU A 188 11.60 8.40 6.76
N ILE A 189 10.28 8.23 6.95
CA ILE A 189 9.67 8.20 8.28
C ILE A 189 10.19 7.01 9.07
N LEU A 190 10.21 5.82 8.48
CA LEU A 190 10.63 4.61 9.16
C LEU A 190 12.14 4.59 9.42
N SER A 191 12.97 5.02 8.46
CA SER A 191 14.42 5.15 8.64
C SER A 191 14.79 6.21 9.70
N ASN A 192 13.95 7.23 9.93
CA ASN A 192 14.17 8.20 11.01
C ASN A 192 13.72 7.68 12.40
N ALA A 193 12.84 6.67 12.45
CA ALA A 193 12.38 6.08 13.70
C ALA A 193 13.37 5.04 14.26
N VAL A 194 14.24 4.49 13.43
CA VAL A 194 15.25 3.50 13.81
C VAL A 194 16.65 4.12 13.99
N LYS A 195 17.53 3.45 14.73
CA LYS A 195 18.95 3.85 14.85
C LYS A 195 19.62 3.86 13.48
N ARG A 196 20.66 4.69 13.30
CA ARG A 196 21.37 4.86 12.02
C ARG A 196 21.90 3.55 11.44
N GLU A 197 22.32 2.63 12.31
CA GLU A 197 22.80 1.29 11.96
C GLU A 197 21.70 0.33 11.45
N HIS A 198 20.44 0.63 11.71
CA HIS A 198 19.27 -0.18 11.33
C HIS A 198 18.40 0.48 10.23
N GLN A 199 18.85 1.58 9.62
CA GLN A 199 18.07 2.27 8.58
C GLN A 199 17.78 1.40 7.35
N GLY A 200 18.69 0.48 7.02
CA GLY A 200 18.49 -0.51 5.96
C GLY A 200 17.33 -1.47 6.27
N ILE A 201 17.16 -1.86 7.55
CA ILE A 201 16.05 -2.70 8.01
C ILE A 201 14.73 -1.92 7.93
N GLY A 202 14.74 -0.63 8.27
CA GLY A 202 13.57 0.24 8.08
C GLY A 202 13.13 0.30 6.61
N ALA A 203 14.06 0.54 5.69
CA ALA A 203 13.74 0.59 4.26
C ALA A 203 13.22 -0.75 3.71
N SER A 204 13.83 -1.88 4.11
CA SER A 204 13.37 -3.20 3.68
C SER A 204 11.99 -3.55 4.23
N LEU A 205 11.68 -3.15 5.47
CA LEU A 205 10.34 -3.32 6.05
C LEU A 205 9.28 -2.56 5.26
N VAL A 206 9.53 -1.31 4.84
CA VAL A 206 8.60 -0.59 3.95
C VAL A 206 8.37 -1.38 2.66
N ASN A 207 9.43 -1.88 2.03
CA ASN A 207 9.29 -2.66 0.80
C ASN A 207 8.49 -3.95 1.00
N THR A 208 8.69 -4.66 2.12
CA THR A 208 7.89 -5.84 2.47
C THR A 208 6.43 -5.47 2.64
N VAL A 209 6.14 -4.41 3.39
CA VAL A 209 4.77 -3.92 3.65
C VAL A 209 4.07 -3.51 2.36
N VAL A 210 4.80 -2.87 1.43
CA VAL A 210 4.31 -2.50 0.11
C VAL A 210 3.92 -3.73 -0.71
N ASN A 211 4.86 -4.67 -0.91
CA ASN A 211 4.60 -5.85 -1.74
C ASN A 211 3.50 -6.73 -1.13
N TYR A 212 3.52 -6.90 0.19
CA TYR A 212 2.49 -7.67 0.88
C TYR A 212 1.13 -6.97 0.84
N GLY A 213 1.10 -5.63 0.95
CA GLY A 213 -0.10 -4.82 0.79
C GLY A 213 -0.73 -4.96 -0.60
N ILE A 214 0.07 -4.88 -1.66
CA ILE A 214 -0.39 -5.14 -3.05
C ILE A 214 -1.05 -6.51 -3.13
N ALA A 215 -0.35 -7.55 -2.68
CA ALA A 215 -0.80 -8.93 -2.85
C ALA A 215 -2.03 -9.27 -2.00
N LEU A 216 -2.16 -8.72 -0.79
CA LEU A 216 -3.37 -8.83 0.02
C LEU A 216 -4.54 -8.07 -0.61
N GLY A 217 -4.29 -6.83 -1.07
CA GLY A 217 -5.30 -5.99 -1.73
C GLY A 217 -5.92 -6.70 -2.92
N VAL A 218 -5.07 -7.28 -3.78
CA VAL A 218 -5.50 -8.07 -4.94
C VAL A 218 -6.32 -9.29 -4.52
N GLY A 219 -5.86 -10.09 -3.54
CA GLY A 219 -6.61 -11.27 -3.11
C GLY A 219 -7.97 -10.95 -2.46
N PHE A 220 -8.05 -9.88 -1.66
CA PHE A 220 -9.34 -9.38 -1.16
C PHE A 220 -10.26 -8.96 -2.31
N ALA A 221 -9.73 -8.22 -3.27
CA ALA A 221 -10.47 -7.74 -4.41
C ALA A 221 -10.98 -8.89 -5.30
N GLY A 222 -10.18 -9.95 -5.49
CA GLY A 222 -10.60 -11.19 -6.15
C GLY A 222 -11.74 -11.89 -5.40
N THR A 223 -11.70 -11.88 -4.06
CA THR A 223 -12.80 -12.42 -3.25
C THR A 223 -14.08 -11.61 -3.47
N VAL A 224 -13.99 -10.27 -3.48
CA VAL A 224 -15.14 -9.39 -3.76
C VAL A 224 -15.67 -9.64 -5.17
N GLU A 225 -14.80 -9.72 -6.17
CA GLU A 225 -15.15 -10.00 -7.56
C GLU A 225 -15.98 -11.27 -7.66
N VAL A 226 -15.50 -12.40 -7.11
CA VAL A 226 -16.17 -13.70 -7.21
C VAL A 226 -17.55 -13.70 -6.53
N HIS A 227 -17.74 -12.92 -5.47
CA HIS A 227 -19.05 -12.81 -4.81
C HIS A 227 -20.01 -11.86 -5.53
N VAL A 228 -19.49 -10.89 -6.28
CA VAL A 228 -20.28 -9.84 -6.94
C VAL A 228 -20.55 -10.13 -8.42
N ASN A 229 -19.69 -10.93 -9.07
CA ASN A 229 -19.73 -11.20 -10.51
C ASN A 229 -20.90 -12.10 -10.97
N ARG A 230 -21.89 -12.40 -10.13
CA ARG A 230 -23.11 -13.19 -10.46
C ARG A 230 -22.85 -14.51 -11.19
N GLY A 231 -21.69 -15.14 -10.98
CA GLY A 231 -21.30 -16.38 -11.65
C GLY A 231 -20.68 -16.18 -13.04
N ALA A 232 -20.37 -14.94 -13.43
CA ALA A 232 -19.56 -14.54 -14.59
C ALA A 232 -19.99 -15.16 -15.93
N GLN A 233 -21.31 -15.34 -16.14
CA GLN A 233 -21.85 -15.96 -17.35
C GLN A 233 -21.87 -15.02 -18.55
N THR A 234 -21.94 -13.70 -18.31
CA THR A 234 -21.94 -12.66 -19.34
C THR A 234 -20.78 -11.68 -19.15
N THR A 235 -20.45 -10.92 -20.21
CA THR A 235 -19.46 -9.82 -20.12
C THR A 235 -19.90 -8.75 -19.12
N GLU A 236 -21.20 -8.47 -19.03
CA GLU A 236 -21.76 -7.54 -18.05
C GLU A 236 -21.53 -8.01 -16.61
N ASP A 237 -21.78 -9.30 -16.33
CA ASP A 237 -21.56 -9.91 -15.02
C ASP A 237 -20.10 -9.83 -14.59
N LYS A 238 -19.16 -10.11 -15.51
CA LYS A 238 -17.72 -9.92 -15.27
C LYS A 238 -17.39 -8.47 -14.97
N PHE A 239 -17.92 -7.53 -15.75
CA PHE A 239 -17.64 -6.11 -15.57
C PHE A 239 -18.17 -5.59 -14.22
N VAL A 240 -19.33 -6.07 -13.76
CA VAL A 240 -19.86 -5.79 -12.42
C VAL A 240 -18.92 -6.34 -11.33
N GLY A 241 -18.37 -7.54 -11.50
CA GLY A 241 -17.33 -8.10 -10.63
C GLY A 241 -16.08 -7.23 -10.54
N PHE A 242 -15.51 -6.86 -11.69
CA PHE A 242 -14.32 -6.00 -11.77
C PHE A 242 -14.56 -4.61 -11.14
N ARG A 243 -15.75 -4.04 -11.34
CA ARG A 243 -16.15 -2.79 -10.69
C ARG A 243 -16.28 -2.96 -9.17
N GLY A 244 -16.89 -4.06 -8.70
CA GLY A 244 -16.97 -4.37 -7.28
C GLY A 244 -15.60 -4.40 -6.61
N ALA A 245 -14.65 -5.06 -7.26
CA ALA A 245 -13.25 -5.10 -6.84
C ALA A 245 -12.59 -3.70 -6.81
N MET A 246 -12.80 -2.88 -7.85
CA MET A 246 -12.32 -1.49 -7.86
C MET A 246 -12.98 -0.59 -6.81
N TYR A 247 -14.27 -0.79 -6.49
CA TYR A 247 -14.92 -0.08 -5.39
C TYR A 247 -14.34 -0.45 -4.03
N MET A 248 -13.95 -1.71 -3.83
CA MET A 248 -13.17 -2.11 -2.65
C MET A 248 -11.82 -1.38 -2.63
N GLY A 249 -11.16 -1.23 -3.78
CA GLY A 249 -9.97 -0.38 -3.94
C GLY A 249 -10.21 1.08 -3.53
N ILE A 250 -11.33 1.70 -3.92
CA ILE A 250 -11.74 3.05 -3.45
C ILE A 250 -11.87 3.07 -1.92
N GLY A 251 -12.49 2.04 -1.33
CA GLY A 251 -12.61 1.90 0.12
C GLY A 251 -11.25 1.87 0.83
N LEU A 252 -10.31 1.07 0.32
CA LEU A 252 -8.94 1.01 0.84
C LEU A 252 -8.23 2.35 0.71
N ALA A 253 -8.32 3.01 -0.45
CA ALA A 253 -7.71 4.31 -0.69
C ALA A 253 -8.26 5.38 0.27
N GLY A 254 -9.59 5.40 0.44
CA GLY A 254 -10.28 6.29 1.37
C GLY A 254 -9.91 6.05 2.83
N LEU A 255 -9.80 4.79 3.25
CA LEU A 255 -9.30 4.44 4.59
C LEU A 255 -7.86 4.92 4.78
N GLY A 256 -6.97 4.67 3.81
CA GLY A 256 -5.60 5.17 3.85
C GLY A 256 -5.54 6.70 3.93
N LEU A 257 -6.36 7.40 3.15
CA LEU A 257 -6.45 8.85 3.17
C LEU A 257 -6.95 9.37 4.53
N CYS A 258 -7.98 8.77 5.12
CA CYS A 258 -8.45 9.10 6.46
C CYS A 258 -7.35 8.90 7.51
N VAL A 259 -6.63 7.77 7.46
CA VAL A 259 -5.47 7.48 8.33
C VAL A 259 -4.39 8.55 8.17
N SER A 260 -4.05 8.94 6.93
CA SER A 260 -3.06 9.98 6.69
C SER A 260 -3.51 11.38 7.14
N LEU A 261 -4.79 11.73 6.93
CA LEU A 261 -5.34 13.01 7.38
C LEU A 261 -5.39 13.13 8.90
N THR A 262 -5.78 12.05 9.59
CA THR A 262 -5.75 12.00 11.06
C THR A 262 -4.33 12.13 11.60
N PHE A 263 -3.36 11.45 10.97
CA PHE A 263 -1.94 11.60 11.30
C PHE A 263 -1.44 13.04 11.07
N LEU A 264 -1.74 13.64 9.92
CA LEU A 264 -1.37 15.01 9.61
C LEU A 264 -1.98 16.01 10.60
N ALA A 265 -3.26 15.83 10.96
CA ALA A 265 -3.94 16.68 11.94
C ALA A 265 -3.33 16.55 13.34
N ARG A 266 -2.95 15.32 13.74
CA ARG A 266 -2.26 15.08 15.01
C ARG A 266 -0.91 15.76 15.06
N GLU A 267 -0.11 15.65 14.00
CA GLU A 267 1.21 16.30 13.91
C GLU A 267 1.08 17.83 13.97
N TRP A 268 0.06 18.39 13.31
CA TRP A 268 -0.21 19.82 13.33
C TRP A 268 -0.63 20.31 14.72
N ARG A 269 -1.46 19.55 15.44
CA ARG A 269 -1.87 19.85 16.82
C ARG A 269 -0.71 19.82 17.80
N HIS A 270 0.13 18.78 17.77
CA HIS A 270 1.32 18.71 18.63
C HIS A 270 2.27 19.88 18.39
N ARG A 271 2.42 20.31 17.14
CA ARG A 271 3.23 21.48 16.81
C ARG A 271 2.64 22.78 17.36
N LYS A 272 1.32 22.98 17.23
CA LYS A 272 0.67 24.18 17.77
C LYS A 272 0.81 24.24 19.29
N ALA A 273 0.62 23.11 19.98
CA ALA A 273 0.84 23.01 21.41
C ALA A 273 2.31 23.29 21.81
N GLY A 274 3.28 22.72 21.09
CA GLY A 274 4.70 22.96 21.35
C GLY A 274 5.16 24.39 21.10
N LYS A 275 4.58 25.08 20.11
CA LYS A 275 4.82 26.51 19.86
C LYS A 275 4.31 27.38 21.00
N VAL A 276 3.08 27.13 21.46
CA VAL A 276 2.47 27.87 22.59
C VAL A 276 3.33 27.74 23.85
N VAL A 277 3.79 26.53 24.19
CA VAL A 277 4.68 26.31 25.35
C VAL A 277 6.04 26.99 25.19
N SER A 278 6.57 27.07 23.96
CA SER A 278 7.84 27.76 23.69
C SER A 278 7.70 29.29 23.78
N GLU A 279 6.57 29.85 23.36
CA GLU A 279 6.26 31.28 23.48
C GLU A 279 6.05 31.65 24.96
N GLU A 280 5.29 30.83 25.71
CA GLU A 280 5.04 31.03 27.15
C GLU A 280 6.33 30.94 27.98
N LYS A 281 7.28 30.07 27.62
CA LYS A 281 8.62 30.01 28.24
C LYS A 281 9.53 31.18 27.85
N ALA A 282 9.32 31.82 26.71
CA ALA A 282 10.10 32.97 26.27
C ALA A 282 9.63 34.27 26.93
N GLU A 283 8.35 34.35 27.30
CA GLU A 283 7.73 35.50 28.00
C GLU A 283 7.82 35.42 29.53
N ALA A 284 8.17 34.25 30.09
CA ALA A 284 8.39 34.12 31.54
C ALA A 284 9.60 34.98 32.00
N PRO A 285 9.44 35.85 33.01
CA PRO A 285 10.53 36.68 33.49
C PRO A 285 11.65 35.80 34.06
N LYS A 286 12.88 36.04 33.62
CA LYS A 286 14.08 35.38 34.17
C LYS A 286 14.26 35.85 35.62
N SER A 287 13.82 35.02 36.56
CA SER A 287 14.12 35.16 37.99
C SER A 287 15.55 34.74 38.31
#